data_AF-A0A7S0FEQ8-F1
#
_entry.id   AF-A0A7S0FEQ8-F1
#
_cell.length_a   1.000
_cell.length_b   1.000
_cell.length_c   1.000
_cell.angle_alpha   90.00
_cell.angle_beta   90.00
_cell.angle_gamma   90.00
#
_symmetry.space_group_name_H-M   'P 1'
#
loop_
_entity.id
_entity.type
_entity.pdbx_description
1 polymer ?
#
loop_
_entity_poly.entity_id
_entity_poly.type
_entity_poly.pdbx_seq_one_letter_code
_entity_poly.pdbx_strand_id
1 'polypeptide(L)'
;PSVGFSDIEPYYDPTTGEKVTGEFICTTDNGFGNSANSWDYPLHLHHMKIQKPFTFRHGESTFEAYTETESKGVILLHDPNNLIRWENGADIQVAYATPDSTWDDWKASRVLTGRDFDLEGLAVKNGTYAVAGEELMPALFAVNPSTGVVLSNFVRTPDIDAAGNFNGQFLSSKGDKVHCSIEALEANNCKMVTDADVDASSYVRHGSSGGYEGLVMMADGSVTAFIERNAGSTLADRGEPGIRVYRVQAEPLMFESFYGFYQFDDGAEAIADAAPLPGSATKIAVIERAGWPSGKLVPGQGLPNNRVCIIDLTVKDARHVFRKSCVLNYHSVSDPFDVDGNSLTTAAFSQWTSEQLIVLDDWCMMAGTDTNFPGTNQFGLTSAEAPHFQQVADTRWMMVCFYDAVFSESYHDTYLTPAATTCGDVRAYYRDQACCGNPSKVIPVPTFSR
;
A
#
# COMPACT_ATOMS: atom_id res chain seq x y z
N PRO A 1 15.45 9.17 -7.13
CA PRO A 1 15.74 7.96 -7.93
C PRO A 1 14.83 8.00 -9.17
N SER A 2 15.29 7.46 -10.30
CA SER A 2 14.52 7.47 -11.55
C SER A 2 13.47 6.35 -11.64
N VAL A 3 13.24 5.61 -10.55
CA VAL A 3 12.31 4.48 -10.45
C VAL A 3 11.63 4.54 -9.10
N GLY A 4 10.34 4.23 -9.10
CA GLY A 4 9.47 4.19 -7.92
C GLY A 4 9.74 3.01 -7.01
N PHE A 5 9.04 3.02 -5.88
CA PHE A 5 9.04 1.94 -4.91
C PHE A 5 7.59 1.56 -4.65
N SER A 6 7.34 0.27 -4.46
CA SER A 6 6.01 -0.22 -4.13
C SER A 6 5.66 0.01 -2.66
N ASP A 7 6.67 0.10 -1.80
CA ASP A 7 6.46 0.35 -0.38
C ASP A 7 7.69 1.07 0.23
N ILE A 8 7.51 1.74 1.36
CA ILE A 8 8.55 2.39 2.14
C ILE A 8 8.31 2.21 3.65
N GLU A 9 9.36 1.81 4.36
CA GLU A 9 9.32 1.55 5.79
C GLU A 9 10.47 2.20 6.54
N PRO A 10 10.33 2.50 7.85
CA PRO A 10 11.46 2.98 8.65
C PRO A 10 12.63 2.01 8.67
N TYR A 11 13.85 2.54 8.52
CA TYR A 11 15.06 1.75 8.73
C TYR A 11 15.37 1.60 10.23
N TYR A 12 15.77 0.39 10.62
CA TYR A 12 16.25 0.07 11.95
C TYR A 12 17.67 -0.49 11.85
N ASP A 13 18.58 0.03 12.66
CA ASP A 13 19.94 -0.49 12.72
C ASP A 13 19.94 -1.94 13.25
N PRO A 14 20.49 -2.92 12.52
CA PRO A 14 20.44 -4.33 12.92
C PRO A 14 21.29 -4.65 14.15
N THR A 15 22.22 -3.78 14.53
CA THR A 15 23.11 -3.93 15.69
C THR A 15 22.49 -3.35 16.95
N THR A 16 21.91 -2.15 16.86
CA THR A 16 21.32 -1.48 18.03
C THR A 16 19.83 -1.75 18.20
N GLY A 17 19.13 -2.10 17.11
CA GLY A 17 17.67 -2.23 17.05
C GLY A 17 16.92 -0.90 17.02
N GLU A 18 17.64 0.23 16.99
CA GLU A 18 17.05 1.56 17.01
C GLU A 18 16.57 2.00 15.62
N LYS A 19 15.42 2.67 15.56
CA LYS A 19 14.96 3.37 14.35
C LYS A 19 15.91 4.52 14.04
N VAL A 20 16.40 4.58 12.81
CA VAL A 20 17.31 5.66 12.36
C VAL A 20 16.50 6.75 11.67
N THR A 21 16.49 7.95 12.27
CA THR A 21 15.71 9.08 11.75
C THR A 21 16.16 9.50 10.35
N GLY A 22 15.21 9.56 9.42
CA GLY A 22 15.45 9.99 8.04
C GLY A 22 16.05 8.90 7.15
N GLU A 23 16.11 7.66 7.62
CA GLU A 23 16.50 6.51 6.82
C GLU A 23 15.35 5.51 6.72
N PHE A 24 15.23 4.93 5.54
CA PHE A 24 14.10 4.13 5.11
C PHE A 24 14.58 2.91 4.32
N ILE A 25 13.77 1.86 4.37
CA ILE A 25 13.86 0.70 3.49
C ILE A 25 12.74 0.83 2.47
N CYS A 26 13.07 0.85 1.19
CA CYS A 26 12.09 0.94 0.12
C CYS A 26 12.06 -0.39 -0.67
N THR A 27 10.87 -0.93 -0.87
CA THR A 27 10.65 -2.16 -1.66
C THR A 27 10.48 -1.79 -3.13
N THR A 28 11.00 -2.63 -4.01
CA THR A 28 10.87 -2.42 -5.46
C THR A 28 9.77 -3.32 -6.00
N ASP A 29 8.84 -2.75 -6.77
CA ASP A 29 7.98 -3.46 -7.74
C ASP A 29 8.88 -4.34 -8.66
N ASN A 30 8.41 -5.55 -9.06
CA ASN A 30 9.01 -6.71 -9.78
C ASN A 30 10.41 -6.60 -10.46
N GLY A 31 11.35 -5.86 -9.90
CA GLY A 31 12.67 -5.57 -10.45
C GLY A 31 12.73 -4.38 -11.42
N PHE A 32 13.90 -3.73 -11.49
CA PHE A 32 14.23 -2.48 -12.21
C PHE A 32 14.10 -2.48 -13.76
N GLY A 33 13.15 -3.22 -14.35
CA GLY A 33 12.94 -3.32 -15.81
C GLY A 33 11.69 -2.61 -16.32
N ASN A 34 11.47 -2.63 -17.63
CA ASN A 34 10.15 -2.34 -18.17
C ASN A 34 9.28 -3.61 -18.14
N SER A 35 7.98 -3.49 -18.42
CA SER A 35 7.05 -4.62 -18.42
C SER A 35 7.48 -5.84 -19.28
N ALA A 36 8.42 -5.68 -20.22
CA ALA A 36 8.92 -6.78 -21.04
C ALA A 36 10.01 -7.62 -20.34
N ASN A 37 10.75 -7.05 -19.38
CA ASN A 37 11.92 -7.69 -18.80
C ASN A 37 12.11 -7.49 -17.28
N SER A 38 11.21 -6.80 -16.58
CA SER A 38 11.31 -6.58 -15.12
C SER A 38 11.50 -7.89 -14.36
N TRP A 39 10.83 -8.95 -14.80
CA TRP A 39 10.91 -10.26 -14.15
C TRP A 39 12.34 -10.88 -14.13
N ASP A 40 13.23 -10.47 -15.04
CA ASP A 40 14.62 -10.93 -15.07
C ASP A 40 15.55 -10.21 -14.07
N TYR A 41 15.05 -9.22 -13.32
CA TYR A 41 15.87 -8.42 -12.39
C TYR A 41 15.81 -8.94 -10.94
N PRO A 42 16.95 -8.93 -10.23
CA PRO A 42 16.99 -9.19 -8.79
C PRO A 42 16.02 -8.33 -8.00
N LEU A 43 15.20 -8.97 -7.17
CA LEU A 43 14.41 -8.30 -6.16
C LEU A 43 15.35 -7.80 -5.06
N HIS A 44 15.13 -6.58 -4.62
CA HIS A 44 15.94 -6.01 -3.57
C HIS A 44 15.21 -4.92 -2.82
N LEU A 45 15.71 -4.66 -1.61
CA LEU A 45 15.32 -3.51 -0.82
C LEU A 45 16.37 -2.41 -1.00
N HIS A 46 15.93 -1.15 -1.05
CA HIS A 46 16.82 0.01 -1.09
C HIS A 46 16.91 0.63 0.29
N HIS A 47 18.13 0.76 0.80
CA HIS A 47 18.36 1.58 1.98
C HIS A 47 18.55 3.03 1.53
N MET A 48 17.57 3.85 1.81
CA MET A 48 17.50 5.25 1.39
C MET A 48 17.62 6.16 2.59
N LYS A 49 18.49 7.17 2.48
CA LYS A 49 18.49 8.29 3.40
C LYS A 49 17.78 9.46 2.73
N ILE A 50 16.67 9.86 3.32
CA ILE A 50 15.80 10.93 2.84
C ILE A 50 15.83 12.03 3.89
N GLN A 51 16.67 13.04 3.66
CA GLN A 51 16.79 14.20 4.55
C GLN A 51 16.08 15.41 3.99
N LYS A 52 15.42 16.14 4.89
CA LYS A 52 14.59 17.31 4.57
C LYS A 52 13.46 17.02 3.54
N PRO A 53 12.78 15.84 3.51
CA PRO A 53 11.69 15.62 2.56
C PRO A 53 10.68 16.76 2.74
N PHE A 54 10.44 17.54 1.67
CA PHE A 54 9.67 18.79 1.64
C PHE A 54 8.97 19.09 2.97
N THR A 55 9.65 19.73 3.93
CA THR A 55 9.08 19.88 5.26
C THR A 55 8.01 20.97 5.19
N PHE A 56 6.75 20.58 5.36
CA PHE A 56 5.67 21.55 5.47
C PHE A 56 5.70 22.14 6.88
N ARG A 57 5.53 23.46 6.92
CA ARG A 57 5.82 24.32 8.07
C ARG A 57 5.21 23.83 9.39
N HIS A 58 5.97 24.03 10.47
CA HIS A 58 5.41 24.23 11.80
C HIS A 58 5.73 25.68 12.23
N GLY A 59 4.83 26.62 11.93
CA GLY A 59 5.04 28.06 12.18
C GLY A 59 5.68 28.82 11.00
N GLU A 60 6.53 29.83 11.29
CA GLU A 60 7.06 30.80 10.28
C GLU A 60 8.36 30.36 9.56
N SER A 61 8.83 29.11 9.69
CA SER A 61 10.11 28.67 9.11
C SER A 61 10.06 28.43 7.59
N THR A 62 11.18 28.68 6.87
CA THR A 62 11.34 28.38 5.43
C THR A 62 12.34 27.23 5.18
N PHE A 63 12.13 26.40 4.14
CA PHE A 63 13.02 25.29 3.76
C PHE A 63 13.49 25.39 2.28
N GLU A 64 14.55 24.66 1.92
CA GLU A 64 15.05 24.58 0.53
C GLU A 64 14.08 23.77 -0.35
N ALA A 65 13.89 24.20 -1.61
CA ALA A 65 12.92 23.61 -2.54
C ALA A 65 13.28 22.20 -3.06
N TYR A 66 14.50 21.73 -2.80
CA TYR A 66 14.98 20.41 -3.23
C TYR A 66 15.65 19.70 -2.07
N THR A 67 15.49 18.39 -2.05
CA THR A 67 15.93 17.52 -0.96
C THR A 67 17.05 16.62 -1.44
N GLU A 68 17.92 16.23 -0.51
CA GLU A 68 18.98 15.28 -0.78
C GLU A 68 18.46 13.88 -0.45
N THR A 69 18.24 13.07 -1.49
CA THR A 69 18.05 11.63 -1.33
C THR A 69 19.35 10.92 -1.64
N GLU A 70 19.86 10.14 -0.69
CA GLU A 70 21.09 9.37 -0.81
C GLU A 70 20.73 7.87 -0.77
N SER A 71 21.15 7.11 -1.78
CA SER A 71 21.14 5.64 -1.68
C SER A 71 22.32 5.19 -0.81
N LYS A 72 22.02 4.50 0.29
CA LYS A 72 23.01 3.93 1.22
C LYS A 72 23.44 2.53 0.81
N GLY A 73 22.64 1.85 -0.02
CA GLY A 73 22.93 0.54 -0.55
C GLY A 73 21.69 -0.18 -1.04
N VAL A 74 21.92 -1.36 -1.61
CA VAL A 74 20.89 -2.29 -2.10
C VAL A 74 21.06 -3.61 -1.37
N ILE A 75 19.94 -4.24 -1.01
CA ILE A 75 19.88 -5.45 -0.21
C ILE A 75 19.15 -6.51 -1.04
N LEU A 76 19.91 -7.42 -1.65
CA LEU A 76 19.37 -8.45 -2.53
C LEU A 76 18.56 -9.48 -1.74
N LEU A 77 17.31 -9.70 -2.16
CA LEU A 77 16.49 -10.77 -1.58
C LEU A 77 16.99 -12.12 -2.09
N HIS A 78 17.18 -13.07 -1.18
CA HIS A 78 17.73 -14.38 -1.52
C HIS A 78 17.32 -15.45 -0.50
N ASP A 79 17.18 -16.69 -0.97
CA ASP A 79 16.71 -17.84 -0.18
C ASP A 79 17.80 -18.93 -0.02
N PRO A 80 18.92 -18.64 0.68
CA PRO A 80 20.03 -19.58 0.80
C PRO A 80 19.66 -20.84 1.60
N ASN A 81 18.58 -20.77 2.38
CA ASN A 81 18.09 -21.86 3.22
C ASN A 81 17.00 -22.71 2.55
N ASN A 82 16.59 -22.37 1.31
CA ASN A 82 15.60 -23.11 0.53
C ASN A 82 14.25 -23.25 1.28
N LEU A 83 13.82 -22.15 1.89
CA LEU A 83 12.56 -22.03 2.65
C LEU A 83 11.37 -21.82 1.71
N ILE A 84 11.57 -21.21 0.55
CA ILE A 84 10.50 -20.99 -0.40
C ILE A 84 10.48 -22.09 -1.46
N ARG A 85 9.33 -22.77 -1.58
CA ARG A 85 9.06 -23.77 -2.61
C ARG A 85 7.61 -23.73 -3.04
N TRP A 86 7.35 -23.98 -4.32
CA TRP A 86 5.99 -24.14 -4.80
C TRP A 86 5.39 -25.47 -4.34
N GLU A 87 4.12 -25.45 -3.97
CA GLU A 87 3.40 -26.63 -3.46
C GLU A 87 3.21 -27.71 -4.54
N ASN A 88 3.29 -27.34 -5.82
CA ASN A 88 3.32 -28.28 -6.94
C ASN A 88 4.68 -29.01 -7.07
N GLY A 89 5.65 -28.71 -6.21
CA GLY A 89 6.96 -29.36 -6.16
C GLY A 89 8.04 -28.72 -7.03
N ALA A 90 7.73 -27.63 -7.74
CA ALA A 90 8.73 -26.86 -8.46
C ALA A 90 9.61 -26.05 -7.49
N ASP A 91 10.90 -25.92 -7.84
CA ASP A 91 11.76 -24.92 -7.19
C ASP A 91 11.27 -23.53 -7.60
N ILE A 92 11.37 -22.57 -6.68
CA ILE A 92 11.04 -21.19 -6.99
C ILE A 92 12.03 -20.61 -8.00
N GLN A 93 13.30 -21.00 -7.91
CA GLN A 93 14.37 -20.53 -8.78
C GLN A 93 14.25 -21.07 -10.21
N VAL A 94 13.71 -20.25 -11.11
CA VAL A 94 13.65 -20.55 -12.56
C VAL A 94 14.95 -20.16 -13.28
N ALA A 95 15.20 -20.74 -14.46
CA ALA A 95 16.38 -20.41 -15.26
C ALA A 95 16.24 -19.03 -15.95
N TYR A 96 17.27 -18.20 -15.80
CA TYR A 96 17.29 -16.81 -16.26
C TYR A 96 17.58 -16.69 -17.75
N ALA A 97 16.88 -15.77 -18.42
CA ALA A 97 17.00 -15.60 -19.86
C ALA A 97 18.33 -14.92 -20.28
N THR A 98 18.90 -14.08 -19.42
CA THR A 98 20.07 -13.25 -19.76
C THR A 98 21.08 -13.17 -18.61
N PRO A 99 21.81 -14.26 -18.30
CA PRO A 99 22.80 -14.24 -17.23
C PRO A 99 24.03 -13.39 -17.59
N ASP A 100 24.58 -12.66 -16.62
CA ASP A 100 25.87 -11.97 -16.72
C ASP A 100 26.96 -12.69 -15.90
N SER A 101 28.12 -12.06 -15.70
CA SER A 101 29.23 -12.65 -14.94
C SER A 101 28.95 -12.89 -13.45
N THR A 102 27.89 -12.30 -12.89
CA THR A 102 27.49 -12.48 -11.49
C THR A 102 26.50 -13.63 -11.30
N TRP A 103 25.97 -14.17 -12.41
CA TRP A 103 24.88 -15.13 -12.40
C TRP A 103 25.17 -16.40 -11.59
N ASP A 104 26.36 -16.98 -11.71
CA ASP A 104 26.71 -18.21 -11.00
C ASP A 104 26.71 -18.01 -9.47
N ASP A 105 27.16 -16.85 -9.00
CA ASP A 105 27.16 -16.49 -7.58
C ASP A 105 25.74 -16.21 -7.07
N TRP A 106 24.91 -15.54 -7.88
CA TRP A 106 23.50 -15.28 -7.56
C TRP A 106 22.70 -16.56 -7.48
N LYS A 107 22.92 -17.47 -8.42
CA LYS A 107 22.31 -18.81 -8.41
C LYS A 107 22.72 -19.61 -7.18
N ALA A 108 24.01 -19.58 -6.83
CA ALA A 108 24.51 -20.28 -5.63
C ALA A 108 23.88 -19.72 -4.34
N SER A 109 23.60 -18.42 -4.31
CA SER A 109 22.96 -17.74 -3.18
C SER A 109 21.43 -17.80 -3.22
N ARG A 110 20.84 -18.33 -4.30
CA ARG A 110 19.38 -18.37 -4.57
C ARG A 110 18.75 -16.96 -4.51
N VAL A 111 19.35 -16.00 -5.21
CA VAL A 111 18.81 -14.64 -5.36
C VAL A 111 17.44 -14.70 -6.03
N LEU A 112 16.46 -14.02 -5.43
CA LEU A 112 15.09 -13.95 -5.93
C LEU A 112 14.94 -12.85 -6.98
N THR A 113 14.08 -13.05 -7.97
CA THR A 113 13.78 -12.04 -9.00
C THR A 113 12.30 -11.84 -9.22
N GLY A 114 11.94 -10.87 -10.08
CA GLY A 114 10.55 -10.63 -10.48
C GLY A 114 9.86 -11.82 -11.18
N ARG A 115 10.57 -12.92 -11.45
CA ARG A 115 9.98 -14.20 -11.91
C ARG A 115 9.41 -15.01 -10.76
N ASP A 116 10.03 -14.87 -9.60
CA ASP A 116 9.72 -15.60 -8.38
C ASP A 116 8.56 -14.92 -7.67
N PHE A 117 8.64 -13.59 -7.53
CA PHE A 117 7.67 -12.78 -6.79
C PHE A 117 7.54 -11.38 -7.36
N ASP A 118 6.38 -10.77 -7.15
CA ASP A 118 6.09 -9.36 -7.35
C ASP A 118 5.74 -8.74 -5.98
N LEU A 119 6.69 -8.01 -5.38
CA LEU A 119 6.55 -7.52 -4.02
C LEU A 119 5.96 -6.13 -3.98
N GLU A 120 4.81 -6.01 -3.30
CA GLU A 120 4.04 -4.76 -3.21
C GLU A 120 3.88 -4.26 -1.77
N GLY A 121 4.33 -5.04 -0.79
CA GLY A 121 4.20 -4.68 0.62
C GLY A 121 5.31 -5.22 1.50
N LEU A 122 5.67 -4.46 2.53
CA LEU A 122 6.70 -4.74 3.51
C LEU A 122 6.28 -4.17 4.87
N ALA A 123 6.29 -5.01 5.89
CA ALA A 123 6.09 -4.60 7.28
C ALA A 123 7.38 -4.82 8.09
N VAL A 124 8.10 -3.75 8.44
CA VAL A 124 9.40 -3.86 9.14
C VAL A 124 9.22 -3.88 10.66
N LYS A 125 9.55 -5.02 11.29
CA LYS A 125 9.51 -5.19 12.75
C LYS A 125 10.75 -4.60 13.42
N ASN A 126 11.92 -4.87 12.85
CA ASN A 126 13.23 -4.40 13.29
C ASN A 126 14.29 -4.67 12.21
N GLY A 127 15.55 -4.31 12.45
CA GLY A 127 16.64 -4.43 11.48
C GLY A 127 16.95 -5.86 11.02
N THR A 128 16.37 -6.88 11.65
CA THR A 128 16.62 -8.30 11.33
C THR A 128 15.36 -9.07 10.92
N TYR A 129 14.18 -8.45 10.95
CA TYR A 129 12.92 -9.12 10.61
C TYR A 129 11.91 -8.16 9.98
N ALA A 130 11.40 -8.54 8.82
CA ALA A 130 10.29 -7.90 8.13
C ALA A 130 9.39 -8.97 7.50
N VAL A 131 8.12 -8.64 7.28
CA VAL A 131 7.18 -9.47 6.52
C VAL A 131 7.00 -8.83 5.17
N ALA A 132 7.20 -9.58 4.09
CA ALA A 132 6.92 -9.15 2.73
C ALA A 132 5.59 -9.72 2.25
N GLY A 133 4.84 -8.94 1.47
CA GLY A 133 3.61 -9.32 0.82
C GLY A 133 3.76 -9.31 -0.69
N GLU A 134 3.08 -10.26 -1.34
CA GLU A 134 3.29 -10.57 -2.75
C GLU A 134 2.00 -10.43 -3.56
N GLU A 135 2.11 -9.90 -4.78
CA GLU A 135 1.01 -9.50 -5.67
C GLU A 135 0.40 -10.63 -6.49
N LEU A 136 1.25 -11.45 -7.11
CA LEU A 136 0.84 -12.45 -8.10
C LEU A 136 0.38 -13.77 -7.46
N MET A 137 0.66 -13.96 -6.19
CA MET A 137 0.31 -15.04 -5.28
C MET A 137 0.00 -14.38 -3.92
N PRO A 138 -1.29 -14.24 -3.55
CA PRO A 138 -1.70 -13.76 -2.24
C PRO A 138 -1.09 -14.58 -1.09
N ALA A 139 0.06 -14.14 -0.60
CA ALA A 139 0.82 -14.78 0.46
C ALA A 139 1.77 -13.79 1.12
N LEU A 140 2.25 -14.16 2.30
CA LEU A 140 3.24 -13.41 3.05
C LEU A 140 4.45 -14.31 3.33
N PHE A 141 5.65 -13.74 3.41
CA PHE A 141 6.84 -14.44 3.89
C PHE A 141 7.75 -13.49 4.66
N ALA A 142 8.60 -14.03 5.54
CA ALA A 142 9.51 -13.22 6.32
C ALA A 142 10.88 -13.10 5.65
N VAL A 143 11.49 -11.92 5.76
CA VAL A 143 12.85 -11.63 5.29
C VAL A 143 13.63 -10.88 6.36
N ASN A 144 14.96 -10.98 6.31
CA ASN A 144 15.83 -10.09 7.06
C ASN A 144 16.05 -8.82 6.23
N PRO A 145 15.54 -7.64 6.64
CA PRO A 145 15.61 -6.45 5.82
C PRO A 145 17.01 -5.84 5.71
N SER A 146 17.98 -6.26 6.55
CA SER A 146 19.37 -5.80 6.46
C SER A 146 20.27 -6.71 5.61
N THR A 147 19.89 -7.97 5.41
CA THR A 147 20.69 -8.93 4.62
C THR A 147 19.97 -9.43 3.37
N GLY A 148 18.65 -9.37 3.33
CA GLY A 148 17.79 -9.90 2.28
C GLY A 148 17.54 -11.41 2.36
N VAL A 149 18.03 -12.08 3.41
CA VAL A 149 17.82 -13.52 3.60
C VAL A 149 16.36 -13.81 3.90
N VAL A 150 15.75 -14.74 3.17
CA VAL A 150 14.42 -15.29 3.52
C VAL A 150 14.49 -16.06 4.84
N LEU A 151 13.52 -15.78 5.73
CA LEU A 151 13.46 -16.30 7.09
C LEU A 151 12.31 -17.29 7.32
N SER A 152 11.34 -17.37 6.40
CA SER A 152 10.23 -18.31 6.51
C SER A 152 9.79 -18.87 5.16
N ASN A 153 9.05 -19.97 5.20
CA ASN A 153 8.19 -20.35 4.08
C ASN A 153 7.13 -19.26 3.87
N PHE A 154 6.53 -19.17 2.68
CA PHE A 154 5.34 -18.34 2.53
C PHE A 154 4.13 -18.93 3.26
N VAL A 155 3.26 -18.06 3.74
CA VAL A 155 1.94 -18.40 4.26
C VAL A 155 0.88 -17.82 3.33
N ARG A 156 -0.01 -18.68 2.83
CA ARG A 156 -1.05 -18.27 1.90
C ARG A 156 -2.17 -17.53 2.60
N THR A 157 -2.72 -16.53 1.91
CA THR A 157 -3.88 -15.79 2.38
C THR A 157 -5.10 -16.71 2.46
N PRO A 158 -5.67 -16.95 3.66
CA PRO A 158 -6.83 -17.80 3.80
C PRO A 158 -8.07 -17.15 3.19
N ASP A 159 -8.99 -17.97 2.67
CA ASP A 159 -10.35 -17.54 2.37
C ASP A 159 -11.23 -17.59 3.64
N ILE A 160 -12.32 -16.83 3.62
CA ILE A 160 -13.26 -16.72 4.74
C ILE A 160 -14.67 -17.19 4.36
N ASP A 161 -15.41 -17.66 5.36
CA ASP A 161 -16.86 -17.81 5.28
C ASP A 161 -17.59 -16.47 5.50
N ALA A 162 -18.93 -16.49 5.40
CA ALA A 162 -19.75 -15.30 5.58
C ALA A 162 -19.71 -14.69 7.01
N ALA A 163 -19.19 -15.43 7.99
CA ALA A 163 -19.00 -14.97 9.37
C ALA A 163 -17.55 -14.52 9.63
N GLY A 164 -16.67 -14.55 8.62
CA GLY A 164 -15.27 -14.17 8.74
C GLY A 164 -14.35 -15.26 9.29
N ASN A 165 -14.81 -16.52 9.42
CA ASN A 165 -13.94 -17.61 9.84
C ASN A 165 -13.17 -18.17 8.65
N PHE A 166 -11.91 -18.58 8.86
CA PHE A 166 -11.16 -19.29 7.82
C PHE A 166 -11.85 -20.59 7.45
N ASN A 167 -12.11 -20.78 6.15
CA ASN A 167 -12.90 -21.90 5.64
C ASN A 167 -12.04 -23.09 5.17
N GLY A 168 -10.71 -23.01 5.33
CA GLY A 168 -9.75 -24.02 4.90
C GLY A 168 -9.32 -23.95 3.44
N GLN A 169 -9.80 -22.97 2.68
CA GLN A 169 -9.33 -22.64 1.34
C GLN A 169 -8.37 -21.44 1.38
N PHE A 170 -7.64 -21.23 0.28
CA PHE A 170 -6.70 -20.12 0.13
C PHE A 170 -7.00 -19.34 -1.14
N LEU A 171 -6.69 -18.05 -1.09
CA LEU A 171 -6.74 -17.18 -2.26
C LEU A 171 -5.58 -17.52 -3.20
N SER A 172 -5.81 -17.41 -4.50
CA SER A 172 -4.77 -17.55 -5.52
C SER A 172 -5.13 -16.75 -6.77
N SER A 173 -4.13 -16.25 -7.49
CA SER A 173 -4.32 -15.48 -8.72
C SER A 173 -3.84 -16.28 -9.94
N LYS A 174 -4.06 -15.74 -11.14
CA LYS A 174 -3.49 -16.31 -12.38
C LYS A 174 -1.96 -16.22 -12.46
N GLY A 175 -1.35 -15.31 -11.70
CA GLY A 175 0.11 -15.17 -11.60
C GLY A 175 0.77 -16.24 -10.74
N ASP A 176 0.00 -16.93 -9.90
CA ASP A 176 0.48 -17.94 -8.97
C ASP A 176 1.02 -19.16 -9.71
N LYS A 177 2.31 -19.43 -9.53
CA LYS A 177 3.05 -20.49 -10.22
C LYS A 177 2.64 -21.89 -9.80
N VAL A 178 1.85 -22.04 -8.73
CA VAL A 178 1.30 -23.33 -8.31
C VAL A 178 0.44 -23.98 -9.41
N HIS A 179 -0.17 -23.17 -10.27
CA HIS A 179 -1.02 -23.64 -11.38
C HIS A 179 -0.23 -24.05 -12.63
N CYS A 180 1.07 -23.75 -12.66
CA CYS A 180 1.94 -24.13 -13.77
C CYS A 180 2.40 -25.58 -13.65
N SER A 181 2.64 -26.24 -14.79
CA SER A 181 3.40 -27.50 -14.78
C SER A 181 4.88 -27.24 -14.51
N ILE A 182 5.55 -28.20 -13.86
CA ILE A 182 6.99 -28.14 -13.61
C ILE A 182 7.75 -27.94 -14.93
N GLU A 183 7.40 -28.68 -15.99
CA GLU A 183 8.02 -28.55 -17.31
C GLU A 183 7.90 -27.12 -17.88
N ALA A 184 6.74 -26.47 -17.70
CA ALA A 184 6.54 -25.11 -18.19
C ALA A 184 7.31 -24.07 -17.36
N LEU A 185 7.51 -24.31 -16.06
CA LEU A 185 8.36 -23.46 -15.21
C LEU A 185 9.85 -23.63 -15.53
N GLU A 186 10.31 -24.86 -15.68
CA GLU A 186 11.70 -25.17 -16.09
C GLU A 186 12.05 -24.61 -17.46
N ALA A 187 11.10 -24.66 -18.41
CA ALA A 187 11.23 -24.07 -19.73
C ALA A 187 10.92 -22.57 -19.76
N ASN A 188 10.58 -21.96 -18.63
CA ASN A 188 10.28 -20.54 -18.49
C ASN A 188 9.15 -20.03 -19.41
N ASN A 189 8.15 -20.88 -19.65
CA ASN A 189 7.02 -20.64 -20.53
C ASN A 189 5.72 -20.32 -19.77
N CYS A 190 5.69 -20.48 -18.45
CA CYS A 190 4.52 -20.21 -17.62
C CYS A 190 4.63 -18.88 -16.88
N LYS A 191 4.17 -17.82 -17.55
CA LYS A 191 4.15 -16.46 -17.00
C LYS A 191 2.89 -16.18 -16.18
N MET A 192 1.74 -16.59 -16.68
CA MET A 192 0.42 -16.46 -16.07
C MET A 192 -0.47 -17.54 -16.67
N VAL A 193 -1.37 -18.12 -15.88
CA VAL A 193 -2.35 -19.12 -16.35
C VAL A 193 -3.68 -18.46 -16.72
N THR A 194 -4.66 -19.23 -17.21
CA THR A 194 -6.00 -18.71 -17.49
C THR A 194 -6.88 -18.74 -16.23
N ASP A 195 -7.98 -17.98 -16.24
CA ASP A 195 -8.95 -18.02 -15.14
C ASP A 195 -9.52 -19.45 -14.93
N ALA A 196 -9.69 -20.21 -16.03
CA ALA A 196 -10.17 -21.58 -16.00
C ALA A 196 -9.20 -22.56 -15.32
N ASP A 197 -7.89 -22.30 -15.41
CA ASP A 197 -6.88 -23.13 -14.75
C ASP A 197 -6.94 -22.95 -13.22
N VAL A 198 -7.09 -21.71 -12.75
CA VAL A 198 -7.28 -21.41 -11.33
C VAL A 198 -8.61 -21.97 -10.83
N ASP A 199 -9.70 -21.78 -11.59
CA ASP A 199 -11.05 -22.25 -11.22
C ASP A 199 -11.16 -23.80 -11.19
N ALA A 200 -10.25 -24.52 -11.86
CA ALA A 200 -10.15 -25.97 -11.80
C ALA A 200 -9.39 -26.48 -10.55
N SER A 201 -8.73 -25.59 -9.81
CA SER A 201 -7.97 -25.91 -8.59
C SER A 201 -8.87 -25.89 -7.33
N SER A 202 -8.30 -26.22 -6.16
CA SER A 202 -8.98 -26.06 -4.87
C SER A 202 -8.89 -24.65 -4.28
N TYR A 203 -8.17 -23.74 -4.95
CA TYR A 203 -7.99 -22.35 -4.51
C TYR A 203 -9.16 -21.48 -4.93
N VAL A 204 -9.29 -20.35 -4.25
CA VAL A 204 -10.30 -19.33 -4.56
C VAL A 204 -9.65 -18.27 -5.42
N ARG A 205 -10.14 -18.14 -6.67
CA ARG A 205 -9.59 -17.17 -7.61
C ARG A 205 -9.77 -15.74 -7.13
N HIS A 206 -8.64 -15.09 -6.94
CA HIS A 206 -8.45 -13.73 -6.47
C HIS A 206 -7.83 -12.85 -7.58
N GLY A 207 -8.46 -12.89 -8.76
CA GLY A 207 -8.13 -11.96 -9.84
C GLY A 207 -6.87 -12.28 -10.64
N SER A 208 -6.33 -11.26 -11.31
CA SER A 208 -5.11 -11.36 -12.13
C SER A 208 -3.84 -10.83 -11.45
N SER A 209 -4.04 -10.02 -10.42
CA SER A 209 -3.11 -9.18 -9.62
C SER A 209 -3.89 -8.78 -8.35
N GLY A 210 -3.29 -8.07 -7.41
CA GLY A 210 -3.98 -7.62 -6.20
C GLY A 210 -3.60 -8.43 -4.97
N GLY A 211 -2.30 -8.47 -4.69
CA GLY A 211 -1.80 -8.92 -3.41
C GLY A 211 -1.84 -7.81 -2.37
N TYR A 212 -0.69 -7.54 -1.78
CA TYR A 212 -0.58 -6.67 -0.61
C TYR A 212 -0.01 -5.31 -1.00
N GLU A 213 -0.86 -4.30 -1.05
CA GLU A 213 -0.52 -2.87 -1.22
C GLU A 213 -0.62 -2.10 0.11
N GLY A 214 -0.70 -2.83 1.22
CA GLY A 214 -0.89 -2.25 2.55
C GLY A 214 -0.57 -3.29 3.61
N LEU A 215 0.67 -3.26 4.10
CA LEU A 215 1.18 -4.22 5.06
C LEU A 215 1.79 -3.49 6.25
N VAL A 216 1.07 -3.48 7.37
CA VAL A 216 1.34 -2.52 8.44
C VAL A 216 1.90 -3.21 9.68
N MET A 217 3.13 -2.90 10.08
CA MET A 217 3.66 -3.33 11.38
C MET A 217 3.03 -2.51 12.52
N MET A 218 2.23 -3.16 13.37
CA MET A 218 1.52 -2.52 14.48
C MET A 218 2.38 -2.46 15.75
N ALA A 219 2.07 -1.55 16.67
CA ALA A 219 2.82 -1.39 17.92
C ALA A 219 2.77 -2.62 18.86
N ASP A 220 1.78 -3.50 18.70
CA ASP A 220 1.69 -4.77 19.45
C ASP A 220 2.53 -5.90 18.81
N GLY A 221 3.24 -5.62 17.72
CA GLY A 221 4.07 -6.57 16.98
C GLY A 221 3.30 -7.49 16.02
N SER A 222 1.99 -7.28 15.85
CA SER A 222 1.23 -7.91 14.77
C SER A 222 1.39 -7.15 13.46
N VAL A 223 1.07 -7.82 12.36
CA VAL A 223 0.96 -7.21 11.04
C VAL A 223 -0.51 -7.11 10.67
N THR A 224 -0.94 -5.94 10.23
CA THR A 224 -2.25 -5.76 9.61
C THR A 224 -2.08 -5.81 8.10
N ALA A 225 -2.69 -6.80 7.46
CA ALA A 225 -2.48 -7.10 6.05
C ALA A 225 -3.74 -6.82 5.24
N PHE A 226 -3.68 -5.84 4.34
CA PHE A 226 -4.75 -5.50 3.42
C PHE A 226 -4.51 -6.23 2.10
N ILE A 227 -5.46 -7.09 1.72
CA ILE A 227 -5.40 -7.76 0.42
C ILE A 227 -6.27 -6.98 -0.56
N GLU A 228 -5.67 -6.51 -1.63
CA GLU A 228 -6.37 -5.82 -2.72
C GLU A 228 -7.46 -6.69 -3.34
N ARG A 229 -8.27 -6.10 -4.22
CA ARG A 229 -9.21 -6.89 -5.02
C ARG A 229 -9.33 -6.29 -6.40
N ASN A 230 -8.83 -7.00 -7.41
CA ASN A 230 -8.85 -6.51 -8.78
C ASN A 230 -9.89 -7.22 -9.68
N ALA A 231 -9.90 -6.83 -10.96
CA ALA A 231 -10.80 -7.37 -11.97
C ALA A 231 -10.59 -8.88 -12.17
N GLY A 232 -11.71 -9.63 -12.21
CA GLY A 232 -11.70 -11.08 -12.36
C GLY A 232 -11.69 -11.84 -11.03
N SER A 233 -11.57 -11.17 -9.88
CA SER A 233 -11.76 -11.81 -8.59
C SER A 233 -13.17 -12.37 -8.43
N THR A 234 -13.29 -13.65 -8.05
CA THR A 234 -14.59 -14.27 -7.74
C THR A 234 -15.18 -13.76 -6.42
N LEU A 235 -14.39 -13.03 -5.63
CA LEU A 235 -14.84 -12.40 -4.39
C LEU A 235 -15.84 -11.28 -4.64
N ALA A 236 -15.80 -10.63 -5.81
CA ALA A 236 -16.75 -9.58 -6.18
C ALA A 236 -18.20 -10.10 -6.20
N ASP A 237 -18.41 -11.36 -6.61
CA ASP A 237 -19.74 -11.99 -6.69
C ASP A 237 -20.31 -12.35 -5.30
N ARG A 238 -19.49 -12.31 -4.25
CA ARG A 238 -19.90 -12.61 -2.87
C ARG A 238 -20.58 -11.44 -2.17
N GLY A 239 -20.63 -10.27 -2.80
CA GLY A 239 -21.24 -9.07 -2.22
C GLY A 239 -20.46 -8.50 -1.03
N GLU A 240 -19.16 -8.79 -0.94
CA GLU A 240 -18.28 -8.26 0.10
C GLU A 240 -18.18 -6.72 -0.03
N PRO A 241 -18.35 -5.98 1.08
CA PRO A 241 -18.51 -4.52 1.06
C PRO A 241 -17.21 -3.75 0.80
N GLY A 242 -16.06 -4.42 0.79
CA GLY A 242 -14.75 -3.80 0.64
C GLY A 242 -13.66 -4.85 0.45
N ILE A 243 -12.41 -4.41 0.49
CA ILE A 243 -11.25 -5.31 0.51
C ILE A 243 -11.09 -5.93 1.89
N ARG A 244 -10.47 -7.11 1.96
CA ARG A 244 -10.32 -7.84 3.22
C ARG A 244 -9.07 -7.38 3.96
N VAL A 245 -9.16 -7.33 5.28
CA VAL A 245 -8.04 -7.01 6.16
C VAL A 245 -7.87 -8.14 7.16
N TYR A 246 -6.64 -8.60 7.33
CA TYR A 246 -6.29 -9.69 8.24
C TYR A 246 -5.35 -9.23 9.35
N ARG A 247 -5.47 -9.89 10.50
CA ARG A 247 -4.43 -9.91 11.53
C ARG A 247 -3.45 -11.03 11.24
N VAL A 248 -2.18 -10.70 11.26
CA VAL A 248 -1.09 -11.63 11.04
C VAL A 248 -0.15 -11.57 12.25
N GLN A 249 0.14 -12.74 12.81
CA GLN A 249 1.25 -12.87 13.75
C GLN A 249 2.54 -12.77 12.94
N ALA A 250 3.43 -11.85 13.31
CA ALA A 250 4.69 -11.69 12.56
C ALA A 250 5.64 -12.87 12.79
N GLU A 251 5.70 -13.42 14.01
CA GLU A 251 6.69 -14.42 14.41
C GLU A 251 6.12 -15.43 15.44
N PRO A 252 6.01 -16.74 15.11
CA PRO A 252 6.07 -17.28 13.75
C PRO A 252 5.04 -16.62 12.84
N LEU A 253 5.40 -16.50 11.56
CA LEU A 253 4.52 -15.88 10.56
C LEU A 253 3.27 -16.73 10.34
N MET A 254 2.09 -16.19 10.65
CA MET A 254 0.80 -16.86 10.40
C MET A 254 -0.39 -15.89 10.40
N PHE A 255 -1.41 -16.19 9.59
CA PHE A 255 -2.70 -15.50 9.68
C PHE A 255 -3.42 -15.93 10.97
N GLU A 256 -3.74 -14.96 11.83
CA GLU A 256 -4.45 -15.21 13.08
C GLU A 256 -5.97 -15.13 12.89
N SER A 257 -6.44 -14.08 12.22
CA SER A 257 -7.89 -13.86 12.03
C SER A 257 -8.18 -12.87 10.90
N PHE A 258 -9.41 -12.93 10.37
CA PHE A 258 -10.00 -11.86 9.59
C PHE A 258 -10.38 -10.70 10.52
N TYR A 259 -9.93 -9.49 10.20
CA TYR A 259 -10.29 -8.31 10.98
C TYR A 259 -11.57 -7.63 10.51
N GLY A 260 -11.76 -7.51 9.20
CA GLY A 260 -12.88 -6.77 8.65
C GLY A 260 -12.67 -6.34 7.20
N PHE A 261 -13.60 -5.53 6.72
CA PHE A 261 -13.56 -4.97 5.38
C PHE A 261 -13.19 -3.49 5.42
N TYR A 262 -12.23 -3.12 4.58
CA TYR A 262 -11.99 -1.73 4.23
C TYR A 262 -12.84 -1.37 3.02
N GLN A 263 -13.88 -0.57 3.24
CA GLN A 263 -14.77 -0.11 2.17
C GLN A 263 -14.27 1.23 1.63
N PHE A 264 -14.04 1.32 0.31
CA PHE A 264 -13.67 2.55 -0.38
C PHE A 264 -14.79 3.60 -0.36
N ASP A 265 -14.42 4.89 -0.37
CA ASP A 265 -15.39 5.96 -0.62
C ASP A 265 -15.76 6.01 -2.11
N ASP A 266 -16.88 6.67 -2.42
CA ASP A 266 -17.42 6.74 -3.78
C ASP A 266 -16.39 7.20 -4.81
N GLY A 267 -15.92 6.25 -5.64
CA GLY A 267 -14.99 6.45 -6.75
C GLY A 267 -13.50 6.31 -6.39
N ALA A 268 -13.17 5.83 -5.20
CA ALA A 268 -11.89 5.15 -4.95
C ALA A 268 -12.02 3.67 -5.36
N GLU A 269 -10.93 3.09 -5.86
CA GLU A 269 -10.94 1.75 -6.47
C GLU A 269 -9.86 0.81 -5.91
N ALA A 270 -8.80 1.38 -5.31
CA ALA A 270 -7.67 0.64 -4.76
C ALA A 270 -7.18 1.29 -3.46
N ILE A 271 -6.50 0.50 -2.62
CA ILE A 271 -5.56 1.08 -1.65
C ILE A 271 -4.23 1.30 -2.37
N ALA A 272 -3.35 2.06 -1.76
CA ALA A 272 -2.03 2.25 -2.35
C ALA A 272 -0.89 2.15 -1.33
N ASP A 273 -1.16 2.49 -0.06
CA ASP A 273 -0.33 2.11 1.07
C ASP A 273 -1.11 2.33 2.38
N ALA A 274 -0.60 1.81 3.50
CA ALA A 274 -1.13 2.04 4.83
C ALA A 274 0.00 2.11 5.89
N ALA A 275 -0.15 3.00 6.87
CA ALA A 275 0.84 3.22 7.93
C ALA A 275 0.20 3.22 9.32
N PRO A 276 0.89 2.73 10.36
CA PRO A 276 0.37 2.78 11.72
C PRO A 276 0.41 4.22 12.24
N LEU A 277 -0.58 4.60 13.06
CA LEU A 277 -0.43 5.82 13.86
C LEU A 277 0.65 5.61 14.93
N PRO A 278 1.40 6.66 15.33
CA PRO A 278 2.51 6.53 16.28
C PRO A 278 2.10 5.81 17.56
N GLY A 279 2.75 4.68 17.84
CA GLY A 279 2.53 3.88 19.05
C GLY A 279 1.19 3.13 19.11
N SER A 280 0.34 3.21 18.08
CA SER A 280 -0.99 2.58 18.12
C SER A 280 -0.93 1.10 17.73
N ALA A 281 -1.73 0.30 18.45
CA ALA A 281 -1.97 -1.11 18.12
C ALA A 281 -3.25 -1.31 17.29
N THR A 282 -4.04 -0.26 17.07
CA THR A 282 -5.38 -0.39 16.46
C THR A 282 -5.67 0.63 15.38
N LYS A 283 -4.92 1.73 15.27
CA LYS A 283 -5.22 2.80 14.32
C LYS A 283 -4.21 2.86 13.18
N ILE A 284 -4.75 3.01 11.98
CA ILE A 284 -4.00 2.99 10.73
C ILE A 284 -4.47 4.14 9.84
N ALA A 285 -3.52 4.83 9.21
CA ALA A 285 -3.75 5.71 8.09
C ALA A 285 -3.67 4.91 6.79
N VAL A 286 -4.66 5.03 5.91
CA VAL A 286 -4.77 4.28 4.66
C VAL A 286 -4.88 5.26 3.50
N ILE A 287 -4.09 5.07 2.45
CA ILE A 287 -4.26 5.77 1.18
C ILE A 287 -5.37 5.08 0.40
N GLU A 288 -6.40 5.84 0.02
CA GLU A 288 -7.32 5.46 -1.04
C GLU A 288 -6.88 6.10 -2.34
N ARG A 289 -6.89 5.31 -3.42
CA ARG A 289 -6.58 5.79 -4.77
C ARG A 289 -7.77 5.58 -5.71
N ALA A 290 -7.99 6.56 -6.57
CA ALA A 290 -8.94 6.50 -7.67
C ALA A 290 -8.26 6.01 -8.96
N GLY A 291 -9.03 5.38 -9.85
CA GLY A 291 -8.58 5.08 -11.20
C GLY A 291 -8.24 6.33 -12.02
N TRP A 292 -7.45 6.15 -13.09
CA TRP A 292 -7.02 7.24 -13.97
C TRP A 292 -8.21 7.87 -14.73
N PRO A 293 -8.45 9.19 -14.63
CA PRO A 293 -9.48 9.85 -15.41
C PRO A 293 -9.09 9.87 -16.90
N SER A 294 -9.79 9.11 -17.73
CA SER A 294 -9.63 9.16 -19.20
C SER A 294 -9.73 10.61 -19.71
N GLY A 295 -8.70 11.07 -20.42
CA GLY A 295 -8.67 12.40 -21.05
C GLY A 295 -8.33 13.59 -20.14
N LYS A 296 -7.94 13.37 -18.88
CA LYS A 296 -7.41 14.44 -18.01
C LYS A 296 -5.95 14.18 -17.68
N LEU A 297 -5.06 14.69 -18.53
CA LEU A 297 -3.60 14.67 -18.33
C LEU A 297 -3.11 15.71 -17.30
N VAL A 298 -4.04 16.43 -16.65
CA VAL A 298 -3.73 17.41 -15.61
C VAL A 298 -4.45 16.97 -14.33
N PRO A 299 -3.70 16.63 -13.27
CA PRO A 299 -4.23 16.47 -11.92
C PRO A 299 -4.88 17.80 -11.54
N GLY A 300 -6.19 17.81 -11.43
CA GLY A 300 -6.94 18.97 -11.00
C GLY A 300 -7.37 18.79 -9.56
N GLN A 301 -7.46 19.90 -8.83
CA GLN A 301 -8.39 20.02 -7.70
C GLN A 301 -9.75 19.47 -8.16
N GLY A 302 -10.14 18.29 -7.68
CA GLY A 302 -11.38 17.64 -8.14
C GLY A 302 -11.28 16.16 -8.49
N LEU A 303 -10.17 15.47 -8.20
CA LEU A 303 -10.23 14.02 -7.94
C LEU A 303 -10.50 13.83 -6.44
N PRO A 304 -11.76 13.74 -5.99
CA PRO A 304 -12.08 13.72 -4.58
C PRO A 304 -11.54 12.48 -3.85
N ASN A 305 -11.01 11.48 -4.55
CA ASN A 305 -10.87 10.11 -4.06
C ASN A 305 -9.41 9.63 -3.91
N ASN A 306 -8.44 10.52 -4.03
CA ASN A 306 -7.05 10.26 -3.63
C ASN A 306 -6.85 10.81 -2.21
N ARG A 307 -7.19 10.00 -1.21
CA ARG A 307 -7.36 10.43 0.19
C ARG A 307 -6.42 9.70 1.13
N VAL A 308 -6.17 10.31 2.28
CA VAL A 308 -5.67 9.60 3.47
C VAL A 308 -6.80 9.50 4.48
N CYS A 309 -7.14 8.28 4.87
CA CYS A 309 -8.22 7.98 5.79
C CYS A 309 -7.72 7.19 7.00
N ILE A 310 -8.18 7.59 8.19
CA ILE A 310 -7.84 6.92 9.44
C ILE A 310 -8.94 5.93 9.80
N ILE A 311 -8.56 4.69 10.10
CA ILE A 311 -9.45 3.65 10.63
C ILE A 311 -9.00 3.23 12.03
N ASP A 312 -9.96 2.70 12.80
CA ASP A 312 -9.68 1.92 14.02
C ASP A 312 -10.13 0.48 13.78
N LEU A 313 -9.18 -0.46 13.87
CA LEU A 313 -9.39 -1.89 13.62
C LEU A 313 -10.40 -2.53 14.58
N THR A 314 -10.68 -1.88 15.72
CA THR A 314 -11.66 -2.33 16.71
C THR A 314 -13.07 -1.81 16.45
N VAL A 315 -13.23 -0.81 15.58
CA VAL A 315 -14.51 -0.13 15.33
C VAL A 315 -15.06 -0.53 13.96
N LYS A 316 -16.06 -1.41 13.97
CA LYS A 316 -16.71 -1.95 12.76
C LYS A 316 -18.23 -1.91 12.85
N ASP A 317 -18.90 -1.92 11.70
CA ASP A 317 -20.35 -2.15 11.62
C ASP A 317 -20.71 -3.65 11.70
N ALA A 318 -22.01 -3.95 11.64
CA ALA A 318 -22.53 -5.33 11.70
C ALA A 318 -22.17 -6.19 10.48
N ARG A 319 -21.61 -5.59 9.42
CA ARG A 319 -21.09 -6.26 8.22
C ARG A 319 -19.57 -6.31 8.21
N HIS A 320 -18.93 -6.07 9.36
CA HIS A 320 -17.48 -6.04 9.53
C HIS A 320 -16.77 -4.89 8.79
N VAL A 321 -17.48 -3.84 8.36
CA VAL A 321 -16.85 -2.68 7.68
C VAL A 321 -16.27 -1.73 8.72
N PHE A 322 -14.99 -1.37 8.56
CA PHE A 322 -14.36 -0.37 9.44
C PHE A 322 -15.01 1.00 9.28
N ARG A 323 -15.11 1.74 10.40
CA ARG A 323 -15.38 3.18 10.32
C ARG A 323 -14.10 3.92 9.97
N LYS A 324 -14.21 4.92 9.10
CA LYS A 324 -13.09 5.72 8.64
C LYS A 324 -13.35 7.22 8.77
N SER A 325 -12.27 7.98 8.94
CA SER A 325 -12.25 9.45 8.96
C SER A 325 -11.14 9.95 8.05
N CYS A 326 -11.49 10.59 6.94
CA CYS A 326 -10.49 11.08 5.98
C CYS A 326 -9.96 12.47 6.36
N VAL A 327 -8.63 12.62 6.33
CA VAL A 327 -7.90 13.80 6.82
C VAL A 327 -7.20 14.57 5.71
N LEU A 328 -6.91 13.92 4.57
CA LEU A 328 -6.27 14.56 3.43
C LEU A 328 -6.91 14.15 2.11
N ASN A 329 -6.86 15.07 1.12
CA ASN A 329 -6.90 14.75 -0.30
C ASN A 329 -5.61 15.22 -0.98
N TYR A 330 -4.86 14.33 -1.62
CA TYR A 330 -3.54 14.63 -2.21
C TYR A 330 -3.58 15.67 -3.33
N HIS A 331 -4.71 15.83 -4.03
CA HIS A 331 -4.86 16.82 -5.10
C HIS A 331 -5.48 18.14 -4.62
N SER A 332 -5.72 18.28 -3.32
CA SER A 332 -6.28 19.48 -2.71
C SER A 332 -5.80 19.62 -1.26
N VAL A 333 -4.49 19.65 -1.09
CA VAL A 333 -3.84 19.85 0.21
C VAL A 333 -3.96 21.33 0.59
N SER A 334 -4.43 21.63 1.80
CA SER A 334 -4.47 23.00 2.31
C SER A 334 -3.05 23.48 2.57
N ASP A 335 -2.69 24.63 1.99
CA ASP A 335 -1.39 25.29 2.20
C ASP A 335 -1.62 26.75 2.66
N PRO A 336 -2.24 26.97 3.84
CA PRO A 336 -2.63 28.32 4.27
C PRO A 336 -1.43 29.25 4.51
N PHE A 337 -0.22 28.70 4.52
CA PHE A 337 1.00 29.43 4.77
C PHE A 337 1.79 29.71 3.48
N ASP A 338 1.35 29.23 2.31
CA ASP A 338 2.09 29.36 1.06
C ASP A 338 3.52 28.82 1.23
N VAL A 339 3.62 27.56 1.65
CA VAL A 339 4.86 26.92 2.12
C VAL A 339 5.94 26.97 1.04
N ASP A 340 5.57 26.77 -0.21
CA ASP A 340 6.47 26.78 -1.38
C ASP A 340 6.69 28.17 -1.99
N GLY A 341 5.99 29.21 -1.48
CA GLY A 341 6.16 30.60 -1.89
C GLY A 341 5.60 30.93 -3.27
N ASN A 342 4.68 30.11 -3.79
CA ASN A 342 4.04 30.29 -5.09
C ASN A 342 2.81 31.23 -5.04
N SER A 343 2.48 31.79 -3.87
CA SER A 343 1.32 32.64 -3.59
C SER A 343 -0.05 31.96 -3.66
N LEU A 344 -0.09 30.63 -3.68
CA LEU A 344 -1.31 29.82 -3.58
C LEU A 344 -1.48 29.35 -2.14
N THR A 345 -2.73 29.11 -1.75
CA THR A 345 -3.07 28.58 -0.42
C THR A 345 -3.47 27.11 -0.44
N THR A 346 -3.13 26.44 -1.54
CA THR A 346 -3.45 25.05 -1.81
C THR A 346 -2.34 24.43 -2.62
N ALA A 347 -1.93 23.23 -2.25
CA ALA A 347 -0.99 22.41 -3.00
C ALA A 347 -1.70 21.16 -3.57
N ALA A 348 -1.11 20.59 -4.61
CA ALA A 348 -1.57 19.32 -5.18
C ALA A 348 -0.37 18.47 -5.53
N PHE A 349 -0.37 17.22 -5.04
CA PHE A 349 0.54 16.21 -5.53
C PHE A 349 0.08 15.80 -6.92
N SER A 350 0.93 16.02 -7.92
CA SER A 350 0.48 15.87 -9.31
C SER A 350 0.46 14.39 -9.73
N GLN A 351 1.38 13.56 -9.26
CA GLN A 351 1.46 12.15 -9.70
C GLN A 351 0.25 11.34 -9.19
N TRP A 352 -0.16 10.34 -9.98
CA TRP A 352 -1.39 9.57 -9.71
C TRP A 352 -1.15 8.29 -8.91
N THR A 353 0.02 7.67 -9.07
CA THR A 353 0.51 6.49 -8.34
C THR A 353 1.12 6.90 -7.00
N SER A 354 0.31 7.50 -6.12
CA SER A 354 0.76 7.67 -4.73
C SER A 354 0.67 6.31 -4.05
N GLU A 355 1.79 5.62 -3.85
CA GLU A 355 1.89 4.20 -3.45
C GLU A 355 2.81 3.99 -2.24
N GLN A 356 3.07 5.08 -1.51
CA GLN A 356 3.94 5.05 -0.33
C GLN A 356 3.33 6.00 0.72
N LEU A 357 3.24 5.54 1.97
CA LEU A 357 2.78 6.29 3.13
C LEU A 357 3.61 5.94 4.37
N ILE A 358 4.19 6.95 5.00
CA ILE A 358 4.73 6.83 6.36
C ILE A 358 4.16 7.94 7.21
N VAL A 359 3.55 7.58 8.34
CA VAL A 359 3.29 8.54 9.41
C VAL A 359 4.57 8.70 10.24
N LEU A 360 5.10 9.94 10.27
CA LEU A 360 6.39 10.23 10.88
C LEU A 360 6.25 10.49 12.38
N ASP A 361 5.21 11.23 12.76
CA ASP A 361 4.84 11.61 14.12
C ASP A 361 3.34 11.98 14.17
N ASP A 362 2.88 12.55 15.29
CA ASP A 362 1.47 12.87 15.49
C ASP A 362 0.93 13.97 14.54
N TRP A 363 1.80 14.68 13.82
CA TRP A 363 1.45 15.81 12.96
C TRP A 363 1.77 15.59 11.49
N CYS A 364 2.82 14.83 11.19
CA CYS A 364 3.41 14.77 9.87
C CYS A 364 3.35 13.36 9.29
N MET A 365 3.10 13.30 7.99
CA MET A 365 3.27 12.10 7.18
C MET A 365 4.14 12.40 5.96
N MET A 366 4.68 11.36 5.35
CA MET A 366 5.33 11.39 4.05
C MET A 366 4.56 10.48 3.11
N ALA A 367 4.26 11.00 1.92
CA ALA A 367 3.74 10.23 0.81
C ALA A 367 4.78 10.16 -0.30
N GLY A 368 4.83 9.07 -1.04
CA GLY A 368 5.72 8.94 -2.20
C GLY A 368 5.01 8.36 -3.41
N THR A 369 5.73 8.28 -4.52
CA THR A 369 5.21 7.70 -5.77
C THR A 369 5.93 6.46 -6.21
N ASP A 370 5.17 5.50 -6.73
CA ASP A 370 5.74 4.58 -7.70
C ASP A 370 5.70 5.23 -9.08
N THR A 371 6.72 5.03 -9.89
CA THR A 371 6.78 5.57 -11.25
C THR A 371 6.97 4.47 -12.29
N ASN A 372 6.60 3.22 -11.93
CA ASN A 372 6.71 1.93 -12.63
C ASN A 372 7.34 2.08 -14.02
N PHE A 373 8.60 1.69 -14.15
CA PHE A 373 9.38 1.99 -15.35
C PHE A 373 8.74 1.34 -16.61
N PRO A 374 8.63 2.05 -17.76
CA PRO A 374 9.16 3.38 -18.07
C PRO A 374 8.14 4.52 -17.87
N GLY A 375 7.09 4.32 -17.06
CA GLY A 375 6.01 5.28 -16.78
C GLY A 375 6.43 6.54 -16.00
N THR A 376 7.73 6.85 -15.96
CA THR A 376 8.30 7.91 -15.14
C THR A 376 7.82 9.30 -15.55
N ASN A 377 7.54 9.52 -16.83
CA ASN A 377 6.88 10.73 -17.34
C ASN A 377 5.37 10.50 -17.51
N GLN A 378 4.64 10.44 -16.40
CA GLN A 378 3.20 10.17 -16.36
C GLN A 378 2.35 11.17 -17.16
N PHE A 379 2.87 12.37 -17.42
CA PHE A 379 2.18 13.44 -18.15
C PHE A 379 2.56 13.52 -19.63
N GLY A 380 3.55 12.72 -20.08
CA GLY A 380 4.06 12.77 -21.45
C GLY A 380 4.69 14.12 -21.83
N LEU A 381 5.15 14.90 -20.85
CA LEU A 381 5.72 16.23 -21.07
C LEU A 381 7.14 16.15 -21.61
N THR A 382 7.61 17.20 -22.26
CA THR A 382 9.01 17.36 -22.64
C THR A 382 9.72 18.33 -21.69
N SER A 383 11.06 18.32 -21.70
CA SER A 383 11.85 19.28 -20.92
C SER A 383 11.64 20.74 -21.33
N ALA A 384 11.13 20.99 -22.54
CA ALA A 384 10.75 22.32 -22.99
C ALA A 384 9.38 22.78 -22.43
N GLU A 385 8.49 21.84 -22.14
CA GLU A 385 7.15 22.10 -21.59
C GLU A 385 7.15 22.21 -20.06
N ALA A 386 8.17 21.65 -19.39
CA ALA A 386 8.33 21.68 -17.94
C ALA A 386 9.71 22.24 -17.53
N PRO A 387 9.78 23.50 -17.05
CA PRO A 387 11.02 24.12 -16.55
C PRO A 387 11.71 23.33 -15.43
N HIS A 388 10.95 22.49 -14.73
CA HIS A 388 11.42 21.53 -13.74
C HIS A 388 11.06 20.10 -14.15
N PHE A 389 11.40 19.70 -15.38
CA PHE A 389 11.06 18.38 -15.93
C PHE A 389 11.45 17.21 -15.03
N GLN A 390 12.52 17.36 -14.26
CA GLN A 390 12.92 16.32 -13.31
C GLN A 390 11.85 16.00 -12.28
N GLN A 391 11.07 17.02 -11.88
CA GLN A 391 9.89 16.78 -11.06
C GLN A 391 8.99 15.80 -11.81
N VAL A 392 8.63 16.06 -13.07
CA VAL A 392 7.72 15.20 -13.84
C VAL A 392 8.25 13.76 -13.99
N ALA A 393 9.58 13.59 -14.11
CA ALA A 393 10.21 12.34 -14.53
C ALA A 393 10.85 11.50 -13.40
N ASP A 394 10.91 11.97 -12.16
CA ASP A 394 11.44 11.19 -11.03
C ASP A 394 10.35 10.77 -10.04
N THR A 395 10.68 9.73 -9.27
CA THR A 395 10.03 9.43 -7.98
C THR A 395 10.10 10.64 -7.07
N ARG A 396 8.97 10.94 -6.41
CA ARG A 396 8.85 12.08 -5.51
C ARG A 396 8.36 11.65 -4.16
N TRP A 397 8.72 12.45 -3.17
CA TRP A 397 8.09 12.43 -1.86
C TRP A 397 7.51 13.79 -1.54
N MET A 398 6.37 13.78 -0.86
CA MET A 398 5.73 14.94 -0.29
C MET A 398 5.53 14.68 1.20
N MET A 399 6.09 15.52 2.07
CA MET A 399 5.64 15.52 3.46
C MET A 399 4.30 16.26 3.53
N VAL A 400 3.46 15.99 4.51
CA VAL A 400 2.33 16.86 4.84
C VAL A 400 2.26 16.93 6.35
N CYS A 401 2.34 18.14 6.89
CA CYS A 401 2.25 18.39 8.32
C CYS A 401 0.99 19.19 8.62
N PHE A 402 0.21 18.70 9.57
CA PHE A 402 -1.04 19.32 10.00
C PHE A 402 -0.79 20.30 11.15
N TYR A 403 -1.65 21.31 11.26
CA TYR A 403 -1.64 22.22 12.40
C TYR A 403 -2.01 21.49 13.70
N ASP A 404 -3.02 20.62 13.61
CA ASP A 404 -3.45 19.76 14.71
C ASP A 404 -2.74 18.41 14.66
N ALA A 405 -2.63 17.74 15.81
CA ALA A 405 -2.02 16.42 15.96
C ALA A 405 -2.94 15.30 15.43
N VAL A 406 -3.25 15.34 14.13
CA VAL A 406 -4.25 14.47 13.50
C VAL A 406 -3.91 12.98 13.60
N PHE A 407 -2.61 12.64 13.67
CA PHE A 407 -2.16 11.26 13.79
C PHE A 407 -1.97 10.81 15.24
N SER A 408 -2.21 11.68 16.22
CA SER A 408 -2.23 11.23 17.62
C SER A 408 -3.36 10.25 17.86
N GLU A 409 -3.10 9.24 18.69
CA GLU A 409 -4.02 8.12 18.91
C GLU A 409 -5.43 8.57 19.33
N SER A 410 -5.53 9.64 20.14
CA SER A 410 -6.82 10.13 20.66
C SER A 410 -7.59 11.07 19.73
N TYR A 411 -6.96 11.62 18.67
CA TYR A 411 -7.57 12.69 17.87
C TYR A 411 -8.87 12.26 17.19
N HIS A 412 -8.93 11.02 16.73
CA HIS A 412 -10.07 10.49 15.98
C HIS A 412 -11.13 9.78 16.83
N ASP A 413 -10.99 9.73 18.16
CA ASP A 413 -11.92 9.01 19.04
C ASP A 413 -13.36 9.52 18.92
N THR A 414 -13.57 10.82 18.74
CA THR A 414 -14.92 11.39 18.62
C THR A 414 -15.63 11.01 17.32
N TYR A 415 -14.89 10.67 16.27
CA TYR A 415 -15.43 10.31 14.96
C TYR A 415 -15.52 8.78 14.79
N LEU A 416 -14.60 8.05 15.45
CA LEU A 416 -14.50 6.60 15.40
C LEU A 416 -15.21 5.93 16.58
N THR A 417 -15.65 6.66 17.59
CA THR A 417 -16.54 6.07 18.60
C THR A 417 -17.89 5.72 17.94
N PRO A 418 -18.46 4.55 18.28
CA PRO A 418 -19.87 4.30 17.98
C PRO A 418 -20.65 5.44 18.64
N ALA A 419 -21.31 6.29 17.85
CA ALA A 419 -22.44 7.02 18.38
C ALA A 419 -23.34 5.95 19.01
N ALA A 420 -23.39 5.90 20.34
CA ALA A 420 -24.43 5.20 21.04
C ALA A 420 -25.68 6.02 20.74
N THR A 421 -26.25 5.83 19.55
CA THR A 421 -27.46 6.52 19.17
C THR A 421 -28.56 5.88 20.00
N THR A 422 -28.84 6.45 21.16
CA THR A 422 -30.01 6.06 21.90
C THR A 422 -31.23 6.58 21.13
N CYS A 423 -32.38 5.93 21.25
CA CYS A 423 -33.64 6.44 20.69
C CYS A 423 -33.93 7.90 21.09
N GLY A 424 -33.33 8.39 22.19
CA GLY A 424 -33.40 9.77 22.64
C GLY A 424 -32.68 10.76 21.71
N ASP A 425 -31.52 10.37 21.17
CA ASP A 425 -30.69 11.25 20.32
C ASP A 425 -31.30 11.45 18.94
N VAL A 426 -31.92 10.39 18.40
CA VAL A 426 -32.76 10.46 17.19
C VAL A 426 -33.95 11.39 17.41
N ARG A 427 -34.63 11.27 18.57
CA ARG A 427 -35.77 12.13 18.90
C ARG A 427 -35.38 13.60 19.08
N ALA A 428 -34.22 13.89 19.66
CA ALA A 428 -33.72 15.25 19.83
C ALA A 428 -33.39 15.90 18.47
N TYR A 429 -32.70 15.16 17.60
CA TYR A 429 -32.39 15.62 16.25
C TYR A 429 -33.65 15.91 15.41
N TYR A 430 -34.66 15.03 15.44
CA TYR A 430 -35.93 15.26 14.73
C TYR A 430 -36.83 16.33 15.37
N ARG A 431 -36.74 16.53 16.69
CA ARG A 431 -37.45 17.59 17.42
C ARG A 431 -36.88 18.96 17.10
N ASP A 432 -35.56 19.09 17.01
CA ASP A 432 -34.89 20.36 16.72
C ASP A 432 -35.03 20.76 15.23
N GLN A 433 -35.33 19.79 14.36
CA GLN A 433 -35.67 19.98 12.95
C GLN A 433 -37.18 20.20 12.68
N ALA A 434 -38.02 20.27 13.72
CA ALA A 434 -39.49 20.44 13.63
C ALA A 434 -40.22 19.48 12.67
N CYS A 435 -39.64 18.30 12.38
CA CYS A 435 -40.23 17.33 11.46
C CYS A 435 -41.07 16.32 12.23
N CYS A 436 -42.33 16.69 12.51
CA CYS A 436 -43.37 15.72 12.88
C CYS A 436 -44.54 15.86 11.90
N GLY A 437 -44.60 14.98 10.91
CA GLY A 437 -45.82 14.70 10.14
C GLY A 437 -45.74 14.87 8.62
N ASN A 438 -45.82 13.72 7.93
CA ASN A 438 -46.29 13.49 6.56
C ASN A 438 -45.32 13.73 5.36
N PRO A 439 -45.13 12.75 4.45
CA PRO A 439 -44.07 12.73 3.43
C PRO A 439 -44.56 13.24 2.06
N SER A 440 -44.80 14.54 1.92
CA SER A 440 -45.23 15.09 0.63
C SER A 440 -44.75 16.50 0.30
N LYS A 441 -43.68 17.00 0.92
CA LYS A 441 -43.03 18.25 0.50
C LYS A 441 -41.62 18.00 -0.02
N VAL A 442 -41.48 18.03 -1.35
CA VAL A 442 -40.23 18.32 -2.03
C VAL A 442 -39.85 19.77 -1.69
N ILE A 443 -38.63 20.01 -1.21
CA ILE A 443 -38.11 21.36 -0.93
C ILE A 443 -36.87 21.61 -1.80
N PRO A 444 -36.72 22.80 -2.43
CA PRO A 444 -35.66 23.09 -3.40
C PRO A 444 -34.33 23.41 -2.70
N VAL A 445 -33.23 23.06 -3.37
CA VAL A 445 -31.85 23.40 -2.96
C VAL A 445 -31.64 24.92 -3.00
N PRO A 446 -31.19 25.58 -1.92
CA PRO A 446 -30.89 27.01 -1.96
C PRO A 446 -29.56 27.26 -2.67
N THR A 447 -29.61 28.16 -3.65
CA THR A 447 -28.44 28.77 -4.29
C THR A 447 -27.59 29.54 -3.27
N PHE A 448 -26.31 29.20 -3.18
CA PHE A 448 -25.33 30.03 -2.46
C PHE A 448 -24.97 31.25 -3.32
N SER A 449 -25.25 32.45 -2.83
CA SER A 449 -24.79 33.70 -3.44
C SER A 449 -23.45 34.11 -2.83
N ARG A 450 -22.43 34.07 -3.68
CA ARG A 450 -21.08 34.69 -3.67
C ARG A 450 -20.35 34.89 -2.35
#